data_AF-A0A7X7I583-F1
#
_entry.id   AF-A0A7X7I583-F1
#
_cell.length_a   1.000
_cell.length_b   1.000
_cell.length_c   1.000
_cell.angle_alpha   90.00
_cell.angle_beta   90.00
_cell.angle_gamma   90.00
#
_symmetry.space_group_name_H-M   'P 1'
#
loop_
_entity.id
_entity.type
_entity.pdbx_description
1 polymer ?
#
loop_
_entity_poly.entity_id
_entity_poly.type
_entity_poly.pdbx_seq_one_letter_code
_entity_poly.pdbx_strand_id
1 'polypeptide(L)' 'MKRTVMCALSLMMVLAFAFGAQAAPADFVEGDGKSYELMISTQLADASPFCQGFYALAERVKERSGGKMTVKVFP' A
#
# COMPACT_ATOMS: atom_id res chain seq x y z
N MET A 1 5.03 27.58 -39.66
CA MET A 1 4.05 27.67 -38.54
C MET A 1 3.47 26.32 -38.09
N LYS A 2 3.29 25.31 -38.96
CA LYS A 2 2.55 24.07 -38.57
C LYS A 2 3.30 23.08 -37.67
N ARG A 3 4.64 22.94 -37.77
CA ARG A 3 5.40 21.91 -37.02
C ARG A 3 5.77 22.34 -35.60
N THR A 4 6.19 23.59 -35.42
CA THR A 4 6.58 24.15 -34.11
C THR A 4 5.38 24.25 -33.15
N VAL A 5 4.20 24.60 -33.67
CA VAL A 5 2.95 24.64 -32.90
C VAL A 5 2.49 23.23 -32.50
N MET A 6 2.67 22.23 -33.37
CA MET A 6 2.36 20.83 -33.06
C MET A 6 3.25 20.26 -31.96
N CYS A 7 4.57 20.52 -32.00
CA CYS A 7 5.50 20.10 -30.95
C CYS A 7 5.21 20.79 -29.60
N ALA A 8 4.83 22.08 -29.63
CA ALA A 8 4.45 22.80 -28.42
C ALA A 8 3.16 22.25 -27.79
N LEU A 9 2.14 21.93 -28.60
CA LEU A 9 0.91 21.30 -28.12
C LEU A 9 1.17 19.91 -27.53
N SER A 10 2.00 19.08 -28.19
CA SER A 10 2.32 17.75 -27.66
C SER A 10 3.10 17.83 -26.35
N LEU A 11 4.00 18.81 -26.20
CA LEU A 11 4.78 19.00 -24.98
C LEU A 11 3.91 19.50 -23.82
N MET A 12 2.96 20.39 -24.08
CA MET A 12 1.97 20.82 -23.07
C MET A 12 1.07 19.67 -22.59
N MET A 13 0.69 18.77 -23.50
CA MET A 13 -0.17 17.63 -23.16
C MET A 13 0.55 16.63 -22.24
N VAL A 14 1.84 16.37 -22.46
CA VAL A 14 2.65 15.49 -21.60
C VAL A 14 2.87 16.13 -20.21
N LEU A 15 3.06 17.45 -20.13
CA LEU A 15 3.17 18.15 -18.85
C LEU A 15 1.88 18.09 -18.02
N ALA A 16 0.71 18.16 -18.68
CA ALA A 16 -0.59 18.08 -18.02
C ALA A 16 -0.85 16.72 -17.37
N PHE A 17 -0.37 15.61 -17.96
CA PHE A 17 -0.49 14.28 -17.36
C PHE A 17 0.49 14.04 -16.20
N ALA A 18 1.63 14.71 -16.18
CA ALA A 18 2.62 14.57 -15.10
C ALA A 18 2.16 15.19 -13.77
N PHE A 19 1.32 16.24 -13.82
CA PHE A 19 0.79 16.91 -12.62
C PHE A 19 -0.60 16.41 -12.17
N GLY A 20 -1.33 15.70 -13.03
CA GLY A 20 -2.69 15.25 -12.72
C GLY A 20 -2.80 13.97 -11.88
N ALA A 21 -1.69 13.26 -11.67
CA ALA A 21 -1.67 11.97 -10.96
C ALA A 21 -1.06 12.08 -9.55
N GLN A 22 -1.08 13.27 -8.94
CA GLN A 22 -0.79 13.38 -7.52
C GLN A 22 -2.04 12.93 -6.76
N ALA A 23 -2.13 11.62 -6.50
CA ALA A 23 -3.13 11.08 -5.60
C ALA A 23 -3.06 11.90 -4.31
N ALA A 24 -4.16 12.58 -3.98
CA ALA A 24 -4.26 13.30 -2.73
C ALA A 24 -3.86 12.34 -1.59
N PRO A 25 -3.03 12.79 -0.63
CA PRO A 25 -2.73 11.96 0.53
C PRO A 25 -4.06 11.50 1.12
N ALA A 26 -4.21 10.20 1.37
CA ALA A 26 -5.42 9.67 1.97
C ALA A 26 -5.69 10.43 3.27
N ASP A 27 -6.91 10.97 3.41
CA ASP A 27 -7.30 11.66 4.64
C ASP A 27 -7.08 10.73 5.83
N PHE A 28 -6.31 11.21 6.81
CA PHE A 28 -6.13 10.51 8.06
C PHE A 28 -7.45 10.58 8.84
N VAL A 29 -8.25 9.52 8.72
CA VAL A 29 -9.43 9.33 9.57
C VAL A 29 -8.94 8.92 10.95
N GLU A 30 -9.36 9.66 11.98
CA GLU A 30 -9.06 9.29 13.36
C GLU A 30 -9.66 7.91 13.66
N GLY A 31 -8.80 6.96 14.02
CA GLY A 31 -9.21 5.59 14.33
C GLY A 31 -10.10 5.53 15.57
N ASP A 32 -10.90 4.48 15.71
CA ASP A 32 -11.83 4.31 16.83
C ASP A 32 -11.16 3.99 18.19
N GLY A 33 -9.85 4.17 18.27
CA GLY A 33 -9.01 3.91 19.45
C GLY A 33 -8.79 2.43 19.78
N LYS A 34 -9.54 1.51 19.16
CA LYS A 34 -9.50 0.08 19.45
C LYS A 34 -8.25 -0.58 18.88
N SER A 35 -7.96 -1.76 19.40
CA SER A 35 -6.91 -2.64 18.86
C SER A 35 -7.57 -3.87 18.24
N TYR A 36 -7.01 -4.35 17.14
CA TYR A 36 -7.55 -5.42 16.32
C TYR A 36 -6.55 -6.56 16.20
N GLU A 37 -7.05 -7.78 16.13
CA GLU A 37 -6.25 -8.97 15.91
C GLU A 37 -6.80 -9.77 14.73
N LEU A 38 -5.95 -10.03 13.75
CA LEU A 38 -6.23 -10.92 12.63
C LEU A 38 -5.58 -12.28 12.90
N MET A 39 -6.36 -13.35 12.81
CA MET A 39 -5.85 -14.72 12.92
C MET A 39 -5.84 -15.37 11.55
N ILE A 40 -4.69 -15.88 11.13
CA ILE A 40 -4.49 -16.61 9.88
C ILE A 40 -4.24 -18.06 10.23
N SER A 41 -5.12 -18.96 9.80
CA SER A 41 -4.95 -20.41 9.95
C SER A 41 -4.62 -21.03 8.59
N THR A 42 -3.66 -21.94 8.57
CA THR A 42 -3.21 -22.61 7.34
C THR A 42 -3.21 -24.13 7.54
N GLN A 43 -2.85 -24.88 6.49
CA GLN A 43 -2.55 -26.31 6.59
C GLN A 43 -1.10 -26.60 6.17
N LEU A 44 -0.28 -25.55 6.05
CA LEU A 44 1.08 -25.62 5.59
C LEU A 44 1.99 -25.85 6.79
N ALA A 45 3.08 -26.61 6.59
CA ALA A 45 4.10 -26.72 7.63
C ALA A 45 4.64 -25.34 8.00
N ASP A 46 4.99 -25.14 9.26
CA ASP A 46 5.54 -23.87 9.77
C ASP A 46 6.78 -23.40 8.99
N ALA A 47 7.61 -24.35 8.54
CA ALA A 47 8.79 -24.09 7.73
C ALA A 47 8.47 -23.65 6.28
N SER A 48 7.21 -23.66 5.86
CA SER A 48 6.78 -23.24 4.52
C SER A 48 7.16 -21.79 4.23
N PRO A 49 7.65 -21.47 3.03
CA PRO A 49 7.90 -20.08 2.62
C PRO A 49 6.66 -19.17 2.75
N PHE A 50 5.45 -19.73 2.67
CA PHE A 50 4.22 -18.98 2.89
C PHE A 50 4.07 -18.53 4.34
N CYS A 51 4.32 -19.41 5.32
CA CYS A 51 4.26 -19.07 6.74
C CYS A 51 5.30 -18.01 7.09
N GLN A 52 6.52 -18.11 6.54
CA GLN A 52 7.54 -17.05 6.66
C GLN A 52 7.06 -15.71 6.09
N GLY A 53 6.37 -15.72 4.95
CA GLY A 53 5.72 -14.54 4.39
C GLY A 53 4.64 -13.94 5.29
N PHE A 54 3.82 -14.77 5.93
CA PHE A 54 2.79 -14.33 6.87
C PHE A 54 3.40 -13.74 8.15
N TYR A 55 4.49 -14.31 8.68
CA TYR A 55 5.20 -13.72 9.81
C TYR A 55 5.81 -12.36 9.46
N ALA A 56 6.43 -12.24 8.27
CA ALA A 56 6.95 -10.96 7.81
C ALA A 56 5.85 -9.91 7.59
N LEU A 57 4.65 -10.34 7.16
CA LEU A 57 3.47 -9.48 7.08
C LEU A 57 3.02 -9.03 8.48
N ALA A 58 2.98 -9.95 9.45
CA ALA A 58 2.56 -9.66 10.81
C ALA A 58 3.40 -8.55 11.46
N GLU A 59 4.73 -8.61 11.32
CA GLU A 59 5.63 -7.57 11.82
C GLU A 59 5.36 -6.22 11.14
N ARG A 60 5.26 -6.18 9.81
CA ARG A 60 4.99 -4.92 9.09
C ARG A 60 3.64 -4.30 9.44
N VAL A 61 2.61 -5.12 9.66
CA VAL A 61 1.28 -4.65 10.06
C VAL A 61 1.36 -4.04 11.46
N LYS A 62 2.04 -4.71 12.39
CA LYS A 62 2.24 -4.20 13.75
C LYS A 62 3.00 -2.88 13.75
N GLU A 63 4.10 -2.78 13.01
CA GLU A 63 4.90 -1.55 12.90
C GLU A 63 4.07 -0.40 12.31
N ARG A 64 3.40 -0.63 11.17
CA ARG A 64 2.66 0.41 10.45
C ARG A 64 1.38 0.86 11.16
N SER A 65 0.80 -0.01 12.00
CA SER A 65 -0.38 0.32 12.80
C SER A 65 -0.04 0.89 14.17
N GLY A 66 1.25 1.08 14.51
CA GLY A 66 1.65 1.48 15.86
C GLY A 66 1.19 0.48 16.93
N GLY A 67 1.14 -0.81 16.57
CA GLY A 67 0.67 -1.90 17.43
C GLY A 67 -0.85 -2.01 17.58
N LYS A 68 -1.65 -1.17 16.92
CA LYS A 68 -3.12 -1.23 16.96
C LYS A 68 -3.70 -2.39 16.16
N MET A 69 -2.93 -2.98 15.25
CA MET A 69 -3.29 -4.21 14.55
C MET A 69 -2.20 -5.25 14.70
N THR A 70 -2.56 -6.43 15.17
CA THR A 70 -1.68 -7.60 15.25
C THR A 70 -2.17 -8.70 14.31
N VAL A 71 -1.25 -9.54 13.85
CA VAL A 71 -1.57 -10.73 13.07
C VAL A 71 -0.96 -11.94 13.77
N LYS A 72 -1.77 -12.97 14.03
CA LYS A 72 -1.33 -14.26 14.55
C LYS A 72 -1.46 -15.32 13.46
N VAL A 73 -0.38 -16.06 13.22
CA VAL A 73 -0.33 -17.11 12.21
C VAL A 73 -0.32 -18.45 12.93
N PHE A 74 -1.20 -19.34 12.48
CA PHE A 74 -1.36 -20.71 12.95
C PHE A 74 -1.14 -21.62 11.75
N PRO A 75 0.11 -22.11 11.57
CA PRO A 75 0.48 -22.99 10.45
C PRO A 75 -0.42 -24.21 10.35
#